data_AF-A0A645DZ25-F1
#
_entry.id   AF-A0A645DZ25-F1
#
_cell.length_a   1.000
_cell.length_b   1.000
_cell.length_c   1.000
_cell.angle_alpha   90.00
_cell.angle_beta   90.00
_cell.angle_gamma   90.00
#
_symmetry.space_group_name_H-M   'P 1'
#
loop_
_entity.id
_entity.type
_entity.pdbx_description
1 polymer ?
#
loop_
_entity_poly.entity_id
_entity_poly.type
_entity_poly.pdbx_seq_one_letter_code
_entity_poly.pdbx_strand_id
1 'polypeptide(L)'
;MPNITKQRLKHLVAQKPAIQNRVSITRGTDEVALTLLGQISAKLNNYQPKIFVAYADEQAPYTVMPYMPHSVATTAAEKIALVGGIPVQSPEQADFVLFIQVGTRSNQYSTVPHSAREIQALLDSGYKVALVDLSEEFSSSETVFPFLLRDNVALTKLIAYAGWNTTSNSIGTAITQATIFTATLPNMKTNDQLFALYKHNLEFLTARFLDDWYYLKEVQPVVNKVLQALNINPYQLGSYYEGTNTVISRIMQYKSQQLLYSTAFRSPLTIVTSQGPVELTVTSLTIRACLPWERTFEISLKPTLKLSLVNSNHN
;
A
#
# COMPACT_ATOMS: atom_id res chain seq x y z
N MET A 1 2.66 15.19 18.73
CA MET A 1 2.39 15.21 20.20
C MET A 1 3.47 14.43 20.96
N PRO A 2 4.07 14.95 22.03
CA PRO A 2 5.01 14.20 22.88
C PRO A 2 4.38 12.98 23.57
N ASN A 3 5.16 11.94 23.93
CA ASN A 3 4.67 10.71 24.60
C ASN A 3 3.98 10.97 25.94
N ILE A 4 4.49 11.94 26.70
CA ILE A 4 3.94 12.36 28.00
C ILE A 4 2.49 12.88 27.83
N THR A 5 2.19 13.57 26.74
CA THR A 5 0.84 14.09 26.46
C THR A 5 -0.15 12.98 26.09
N LYS A 6 0.27 11.97 25.31
CA LYS A 6 -0.58 10.81 24.95
C LYS A 6 -0.94 9.97 26.18
N GLN A 7 0.02 9.70 27.07
CA GLN A 7 -0.24 8.94 28.30
C GLN A 7 -1.18 9.68 29.25
N ARG A 8 -0.99 11.00 29.43
CA ARG A 8 -1.92 11.84 30.21
C ARG A 8 -3.32 11.84 29.62
N LEU A 9 -3.46 11.95 28.30
CA LEU A 9 -4.75 11.90 27.63
C LEU A 9 -5.40 10.52 27.74
N LYS A 10 -4.65 9.42 27.56
CA LYS A 10 -5.16 8.06 27.77
C LYS A 10 -5.65 7.86 29.21
N HIS A 11 -4.89 8.37 30.19
CA HIS A 11 -5.29 8.32 31.59
C HIS A 11 -6.56 9.13 31.86
N LEU A 12 -6.66 10.35 31.32
CA LEU A 12 -7.86 11.19 31.43
C LEU A 12 -9.10 10.56 30.78
N VAL A 13 -8.94 9.89 29.63
CA VAL A 13 -10.04 9.16 28.96
C VAL A 13 -10.44 7.92 29.76
N ALA A 14 -9.48 7.19 30.33
CA ALA A 14 -9.76 6.04 31.20
C ALA A 14 -10.49 6.43 32.50
N GLN A 15 -10.27 7.66 32.99
CA GLN A 15 -11.00 8.21 34.13
C GLN A 15 -12.42 8.69 33.80
N LYS A 16 -12.84 8.65 32.52
CA LYS A 16 -14.17 9.11 32.08
C LYS A 16 -14.89 8.00 31.29
N PRO A 17 -15.59 7.08 31.98
CA PRO A 17 -16.27 5.93 31.37
C PRO A 17 -17.24 6.32 30.25
N ALA A 18 -17.89 7.49 30.36
CA ALA A 18 -18.84 8.00 29.37
C ALA A 18 -18.23 8.29 27.98
N ILE A 19 -16.93 8.55 27.90
CA ILE A 19 -16.22 8.86 26.65
C ILE A 19 -15.15 7.83 26.29
N GLN A 20 -14.87 6.88 27.19
CA GLN A 20 -13.82 5.88 27.01
C GLN A 20 -13.96 5.07 25.73
N ASN A 21 -15.21 4.74 25.35
CA ASN A 21 -15.52 4.01 24.11
C ASN A 21 -15.78 4.94 22.91
N ARG A 22 -15.70 6.26 23.10
CA ARG A 22 -15.99 7.27 22.07
C ARG A 22 -14.74 8.03 21.61
N VAL A 23 -13.61 7.86 22.28
CA VAL A 23 -12.38 8.60 22.02
C VAL A 23 -11.23 7.63 21.77
N SER A 24 -10.66 7.70 20.56
CA SER A 24 -9.41 7.01 20.23
C SER A 24 -8.26 8.00 20.14
N ILE A 25 -7.14 7.70 20.82
CA ILE A 25 -5.94 8.53 20.80
C ILE A 25 -4.86 7.80 20.00
N THR A 26 -4.66 8.25 18.77
CA THR A 26 -3.69 7.70 17.82
C THR A 26 -2.67 8.75 17.37
N ARG A 27 -1.58 8.30 16.75
CA ARG A 27 -0.53 9.14 16.16
C ARG A 27 -0.56 9.02 14.63
N GLY A 28 0.08 10.00 14.00
CA GLY A 28 0.13 10.21 12.55
C GLY A 28 -1.17 10.86 12.06
N THR A 29 -1.08 12.11 11.62
CA THR A 29 -2.26 12.90 11.23
C THR A 29 -2.77 12.43 9.86
N ASP A 30 -1.84 12.07 8.98
CA ASP A 30 -2.09 11.88 7.55
C ASP A 30 -2.84 10.57 7.28
N GLU A 31 -2.52 9.51 8.03
CA GLU A 31 -3.16 8.22 7.88
C GLU A 31 -4.44 8.07 8.72
N VAL A 32 -4.68 8.91 9.73
CA VAL A 32 -5.89 8.80 10.58
C VAL A 32 -7.14 9.12 9.78
N ALA A 33 -7.11 10.17 8.95
CA ALA A 33 -8.23 10.49 8.08
C ALA A 33 -8.55 9.33 7.11
N LEU A 34 -7.51 8.73 6.53
CA LEU A 34 -7.64 7.56 5.64
C LEU A 34 -8.19 6.34 6.41
N THR A 35 -7.64 6.05 7.58
CA THR A 35 -8.07 4.92 8.42
C THR A 35 -9.51 5.07 8.89
N LEU A 36 -9.96 6.30 9.18
CA LEU A 36 -11.36 6.61 9.49
C LEU A 36 -12.28 6.35 8.29
N LEU A 37 -11.84 6.65 7.06
CA LEU A 37 -12.60 6.29 5.85
C LEU A 37 -12.77 4.77 5.74
N GLY A 38 -11.73 3.99 6.03
CA GLY A 38 -11.80 2.53 6.10
C GLY A 38 -12.81 2.05 7.14
N GLN A 39 -12.77 2.63 8.34
CA GLN A 39 -13.71 2.31 9.41
C GLN A 39 -15.16 2.66 9.04
N ILE A 40 -15.39 3.83 8.41
CA ILE A 40 -16.71 4.26 7.95
C ILE A 40 -17.22 3.29 6.89
N SER A 41 -16.39 2.93 5.92
CA SER A 41 -16.74 1.94 4.88
C SER A 41 -17.11 0.59 5.50
N ALA A 42 -16.32 0.07 6.43
CA ALA A 42 -16.61 -1.17 7.14
C ALA A 42 -17.96 -1.09 7.88
N LYS A 43 -18.22 -0.01 8.62
CA LYS A 43 -19.50 0.21 9.32
C LYS A 43 -20.69 0.29 8.37
N LEU A 44 -20.58 1.05 7.28
CA LEU A 44 -21.66 1.19 6.28
C LEU A 44 -22.03 -0.17 5.65
N ASN A 45 -21.08 -1.09 5.57
CA ASN A 45 -21.28 -2.43 5.03
C ASN A 45 -21.54 -3.50 6.12
N ASN A 46 -21.75 -3.11 7.39
CA ASN A 46 -21.88 -4.02 8.54
C ASN A 46 -20.75 -5.07 8.60
N TYR A 47 -19.53 -4.63 8.27
CA TYR A 47 -18.38 -5.47 8.09
C TYR A 47 -17.34 -5.23 9.18
N GLN A 48 -16.69 -6.30 9.62
CA GLN A 48 -15.61 -6.26 10.58
C GLN A 48 -14.44 -7.10 10.03
N PRO A 49 -13.36 -6.48 9.52
CA PRO A 49 -12.31 -7.22 8.83
C PRO A 49 -11.57 -8.14 9.81
N LYS A 50 -11.52 -9.44 9.49
CA LYS A 50 -10.63 -10.41 10.13
C LYS A 50 -9.28 -10.38 9.43
N ILE A 51 -8.21 -10.09 10.16
CA ILE A 51 -6.90 -9.80 9.59
C ILE A 51 -5.88 -10.75 10.18
N PHE A 52 -5.25 -11.58 9.33
CA PHE A 52 -4.06 -12.34 9.71
C PHE A 52 -2.83 -11.50 9.40
N VAL A 53 -1.94 -11.29 10.38
CA VAL A 53 -0.71 -10.52 10.18
C VAL A 53 0.44 -11.50 9.97
N ALA A 54 0.99 -11.50 8.76
CA ALA A 54 2.19 -12.25 8.42
C ALA A 54 3.39 -11.30 8.44
N TYR A 55 4.43 -11.66 9.20
CA TYR A 55 5.69 -10.92 9.21
C TYR A 55 6.72 -11.69 8.39
N ALA A 56 7.53 -10.96 7.62
CA ALA A 56 8.54 -11.54 6.75
C ALA A 56 9.65 -12.34 7.49
N ASP A 57 9.88 -12.03 8.77
CA ASP A 57 10.78 -12.77 9.65
C ASP A 57 10.37 -12.61 11.12
N GLU A 58 11.00 -13.38 12.00
CA GLU A 58 10.72 -13.37 13.45
C GLU A 58 11.05 -12.03 14.13
N GLN A 59 11.97 -11.24 13.56
CA GLN A 59 12.44 -9.99 14.14
C GLN A 59 11.58 -8.78 13.74
N ALA A 60 11.00 -8.81 12.54
CA ALA A 60 10.12 -7.80 11.98
C ALA A 60 9.07 -7.23 12.95
N PRO A 61 8.30 -8.02 13.74
CA PRO A 61 7.33 -7.47 14.68
C PRO A 61 7.94 -6.61 15.80
N TYR A 62 9.19 -6.87 16.17
CA TYR A 62 9.91 -6.18 17.26
C TYR A 62 10.69 -4.96 16.77
N THR A 63 10.97 -4.87 15.46
CA THR A 63 11.69 -3.74 14.87
C THR A 63 10.97 -2.42 15.12
N VAL A 64 11.74 -1.39 15.49
CA VAL A 64 11.29 0.00 15.55
C VAL A 64 11.94 0.74 14.40
N MET A 65 11.15 1.03 13.36
CA MET A 65 11.63 1.70 12.15
C MET A 65 11.99 3.17 12.42
N PRO A 66 12.82 3.80 11.58
CA PRO A 66 13.07 5.23 11.66
C PRO A 66 11.78 6.05 11.69
N TYR A 67 11.81 7.16 12.42
CA TYR A 67 10.67 8.06 12.63
C TYR A 67 9.47 7.47 13.39
N MET A 68 9.56 6.21 13.86
CA MET A 68 8.48 5.56 14.60
C MET A 68 8.74 5.55 16.11
N PRO A 69 7.70 5.73 16.94
CA PRO A 69 7.84 5.68 18.40
C PRO A 69 7.70 4.26 18.99
N HIS A 70 7.24 3.30 18.21
CA HIS A 70 6.84 1.95 18.65
C HIS A 70 7.21 0.91 17.59
N SER A 71 7.18 -0.37 17.99
CA SER A 71 7.48 -1.47 17.09
C SER A 71 6.45 -1.61 15.96
N VAL A 72 6.83 -2.33 14.90
CA VAL A 72 5.93 -2.69 13.80
C VAL A 72 4.68 -3.39 14.31
N ALA A 73 4.80 -4.37 15.22
CA ALA A 73 3.64 -5.09 15.76
C ALA A 73 2.70 -4.18 16.56
N THR A 74 3.25 -3.28 17.38
CA THR A 74 2.44 -2.29 18.10
C THR A 74 1.66 -1.41 17.12
N THR A 75 2.33 -0.98 16.05
CA THR A 75 1.72 -0.13 15.02
C THR A 75 0.63 -0.89 14.26
N ALA A 76 0.87 -2.15 13.88
CA ALA A 76 -0.12 -3.02 13.25
C ALA A 76 -1.37 -3.18 14.12
N ALA A 77 -1.20 -3.51 15.40
CA ALA A 77 -2.31 -3.64 16.34
C ALA A 77 -3.11 -2.33 16.49
N GLU A 78 -2.43 -1.17 16.60
CA GLU A 78 -3.09 0.14 16.65
C GLU A 78 -3.91 0.40 15.37
N LYS A 79 -3.38 0.11 14.17
CA LYS A 79 -4.09 0.35 12.90
C LYS A 79 -5.25 -0.61 12.64
N ILE A 80 -5.10 -1.89 13.01
CA ILE A 80 -6.19 -2.88 12.96
C ILE A 80 -7.36 -2.42 13.84
N ALA A 81 -7.08 -1.99 15.07
CA ALA A 81 -8.10 -1.51 15.99
C ALA A 81 -8.81 -0.25 15.46
N LEU A 82 -8.10 0.66 14.79
CA LEU A 82 -8.70 1.89 14.24
C LEU A 82 -9.71 1.63 13.12
N VAL A 83 -9.48 0.62 12.26
CA VAL A 83 -10.50 0.21 11.27
C VAL A 83 -11.60 -0.68 11.88
N GLY A 84 -11.51 -1.00 13.17
CA GLY A 84 -12.43 -1.90 13.86
C GLY A 84 -12.19 -3.38 13.59
N GLY A 85 -11.03 -3.75 13.03
CA GLY A 85 -10.72 -5.11 12.64
C GLY A 85 -10.42 -6.05 13.82
N ILE A 86 -10.51 -7.35 13.55
CA ILE A 86 -10.20 -8.43 14.48
C ILE A 86 -8.92 -9.14 14.00
N PRO A 87 -7.83 -9.14 14.78
CA PRO A 87 -6.68 -9.96 14.46
C PRO A 87 -7.04 -11.45 14.63
N VAL A 88 -6.67 -12.29 13.66
CA VAL A 88 -6.87 -13.75 13.69
C VAL A 88 -5.53 -14.48 13.65
N GLN A 89 -5.53 -15.78 13.99
CA GLN A 89 -4.31 -16.55 14.21
C GLN A 89 -3.85 -17.35 12.99
N SER A 90 -4.68 -17.45 11.94
CA SER A 90 -4.34 -18.16 10.72
C SER A 90 -4.95 -17.49 9.49
N PRO A 91 -4.36 -17.65 8.30
CA PRO A 91 -4.87 -17.02 7.08
C PRO A 91 -6.25 -17.57 6.66
N GLU A 92 -6.61 -18.80 7.06
CA GLU A 92 -7.94 -19.40 6.77
C GLU A 92 -9.08 -18.69 7.51
N GLN A 93 -8.78 -18.06 8.64
CA GLN A 93 -9.76 -17.31 9.44
C GLN A 93 -9.90 -15.87 8.96
N ALA A 94 -9.02 -15.41 8.07
CA ALA A 94 -8.88 -14.01 7.70
C ALA A 94 -9.68 -13.68 6.43
N ASP A 95 -10.23 -12.47 6.39
CA ASP A 95 -10.75 -11.91 5.16
C ASP A 95 -9.62 -11.47 4.22
N PHE A 96 -8.47 -11.09 4.80
CA PHE A 96 -7.22 -10.85 4.10
C PHE A 96 -5.99 -11.01 4.99
N VAL A 97 -4.86 -11.31 4.37
CA VAL A 97 -3.53 -11.33 4.99
C VAL A 97 -2.88 -9.97 4.87
N LEU A 98 -2.46 -9.40 5.99
CA LEU A 98 -1.56 -8.24 6.03
C LEU A 98 -0.12 -8.77 6.07
N PHE A 99 0.55 -8.79 4.94
CA PHE A 99 1.95 -9.21 4.84
C PHE A 99 2.86 -7.99 5.07
N ILE A 100 3.72 -8.04 6.09
CA ILE A 100 4.61 -6.94 6.46
C ILE A 100 6.06 -7.35 6.23
N GLN A 101 6.65 -6.77 5.17
CA GLN A 101 8.08 -6.82 4.90
C GLN A 101 8.78 -5.67 5.64
N VAL A 102 9.85 -6.00 6.38
CA VAL A 102 10.76 -5.04 6.99
C VAL A 102 12.14 -5.19 6.35
N GLY A 103 12.41 -4.38 5.34
CA GLY A 103 13.68 -4.33 4.64
C GLY A 103 14.76 -3.57 5.40
N THR A 104 15.95 -4.16 5.48
CA THR A 104 17.18 -3.54 5.99
C THR A 104 18.35 -3.94 5.09
N ARG A 105 19.47 -3.20 5.16
CA ARG A 105 20.72 -3.60 4.49
C ARG A 105 21.15 -5.03 4.81
N SER A 106 20.87 -5.50 6.02
CA SER A 106 21.29 -6.82 6.50
C SER A 106 20.48 -7.97 5.90
N ASN A 107 19.22 -7.73 5.52
CA ASN A 107 18.28 -8.79 5.11
C ASN A 107 17.81 -8.68 3.64
N GLN A 108 18.27 -7.66 2.90
CA GLN A 108 17.88 -7.43 1.50
C GLN A 108 18.24 -8.58 0.54
N TYR A 109 19.22 -9.43 0.89
CA TYR A 109 19.63 -10.59 0.09
C TYR A 109 19.20 -11.94 0.68
N SER A 110 18.59 -11.97 1.87
CA SER A 110 18.16 -13.19 2.55
C SER A 110 16.65 -13.24 2.72
N THR A 111 16.08 -12.38 3.57
CA THR A 111 14.65 -12.33 3.87
C THR A 111 13.83 -11.83 2.69
N VAL A 112 14.23 -10.73 2.06
CA VAL A 112 13.42 -10.08 1.00
C VAL A 112 13.11 -11.04 -0.18
N PRO A 113 14.07 -11.80 -0.73
CA PRO A 113 13.76 -12.81 -1.74
C PRO A 113 12.81 -13.91 -1.26
N HIS A 114 12.85 -14.27 0.03
CA HIS A 114 11.96 -15.28 0.61
C HIS A 114 10.53 -14.77 0.70
N SER A 115 10.34 -13.53 1.15
CA SER A 115 9.04 -12.87 1.21
C SER A 115 8.33 -12.83 -0.15
N ALA A 116 9.07 -12.61 -1.24
CA ALA A 116 8.49 -12.65 -2.58
C ALA A 116 7.84 -14.02 -2.90
N ARG A 117 8.49 -15.12 -2.50
CA ARG A 117 7.97 -16.49 -2.68
C ARG A 117 6.77 -16.76 -1.77
N GLU A 118 6.80 -16.28 -0.52
CA GLU A 118 5.66 -16.42 0.40
C GLU A 118 4.44 -15.66 -0.08
N ILE A 119 4.63 -14.42 -0.54
CA ILE A 119 3.56 -13.61 -1.13
C ILE A 119 2.96 -14.32 -2.35
N GLN A 120 3.81 -14.87 -3.23
CA GLN A 120 3.34 -15.67 -4.37
C GLN A 120 2.51 -16.87 -3.92
N ALA A 121 3.00 -17.66 -2.95
CA ALA A 121 2.27 -18.81 -2.44
C ALA A 121 0.91 -18.44 -1.82
N LEU A 122 0.83 -17.32 -1.11
CA LEU A 122 -0.43 -16.80 -0.57
C LEU A 122 -1.41 -16.42 -1.70
N LEU A 123 -0.94 -15.72 -2.72
CA LEU A 123 -1.75 -15.32 -3.87
C LEU A 123 -2.22 -16.52 -4.69
N ASP A 124 -1.36 -17.52 -4.89
CA ASP A 124 -1.68 -18.74 -5.63
C ASP A 124 -2.66 -19.65 -4.87
N SER A 125 -2.64 -19.59 -3.54
CA SER A 125 -3.63 -20.24 -2.68
C SER A 125 -4.96 -19.48 -2.61
N GLY A 126 -5.08 -18.34 -3.30
CA GLY A 126 -6.31 -17.54 -3.36
C GLY A 126 -6.55 -16.61 -2.17
N TYR A 127 -5.57 -16.46 -1.26
CA TYR A 127 -5.69 -15.48 -0.19
C TYR A 127 -5.62 -14.06 -0.75
N LYS A 128 -6.43 -13.16 -0.19
CA LYS A 128 -6.31 -11.72 -0.46
C LYS A 128 -5.14 -11.18 0.34
N VAL A 129 -4.17 -10.57 -0.33
CA VAL A 129 -2.95 -10.06 0.32
C VAL A 129 -2.87 -8.54 0.24
N ALA A 130 -2.71 -7.92 1.41
CA ALA A 130 -2.36 -6.51 1.58
C ALA A 130 -0.88 -6.42 1.97
N LEU A 131 -0.05 -5.88 1.08
CA LEU A 131 1.40 -5.83 1.27
C LEU A 131 1.86 -4.50 1.88
N VAL A 132 2.63 -4.57 2.95
CA VAL A 132 3.37 -3.45 3.52
C VAL A 132 4.85 -3.67 3.25
N ASP A 133 5.47 -2.82 2.44
CA ASP A 133 6.84 -2.98 1.93
C ASP A 133 7.77 -1.90 2.51
N LEU A 134 8.19 -2.11 3.76
CA LEU A 134 9.00 -1.15 4.51
C LEU A 134 10.48 -1.28 4.15
N SER A 135 11.19 -0.16 4.20
CA SER A 135 12.64 -0.09 4.04
C SER A 135 13.20 0.86 5.11
N GLU A 136 14.23 0.41 5.82
CA GLU A 136 14.88 1.15 6.90
C GLU A 136 15.59 2.40 6.36
N GLU A 137 16.32 2.25 5.27
CA GLU A 137 17.08 3.36 4.67
C GLU A 137 16.33 4.06 3.54
N PHE A 138 15.04 3.75 3.37
CA PHE A 138 14.23 4.26 2.28
C PHE A 138 14.81 3.95 0.89
N SER A 139 15.50 2.81 0.77
CA SER A 139 16.13 2.30 -0.44
C SER A 139 15.23 1.31 -1.18
N SER A 140 15.21 1.39 -2.51
CA SER A 140 14.52 0.41 -3.35
C SER A 140 15.10 -1.00 -3.23
N SER A 141 16.38 -1.15 -2.87
CA SER A 141 17.05 -2.45 -2.72
C SER A 141 16.55 -3.27 -1.52
N GLU A 142 16.00 -2.61 -0.51
CA GLU A 142 15.51 -3.25 0.72
C GLU A 142 14.06 -3.73 0.60
N THR A 143 13.37 -3.37 -0.48
CA THR A 143 11.95 -3.67 -0.69
C THR A 143 11.73 -4.98 -1.45
N VAL A 144 10.57 -5.62 -1.26
CA VAL A 144 10.21 -6.86 -1.97
C VAL A 144 9.73 -6.60 -3.40
N PHE A 145 9.21 -5.41 -3.71
CA PHE A 145 8.68 -5.06 -5.03
C PHE A 145 9.58 -5.42 -6.24
N PRO A 146 10.92 -5.21 -6.24
CA PRO A 146 11.80 -5.62 -7.34
C PRO A 146 11.81 -7.14 -7.55
N PHE A 147 11.72 -7.91 -6.47
CA PHE A 147 11.67 -9.36 -6.51
C PHE A 147 10.31 -9.84 -7.04
N LEU A 148 9.21 -9.17 -6.68
CA LEU A 148 7.89 -9.46 -7.26
C LEU A 148 7.88 -9.24 -8.77
N LEU A 149 8.51 -8.17 -9.26
CA LEU A 149 8.66 -7.91 -10.69
C LEU A 149 9.51 -8.97 -11.39
N ARG A 150 10.68 -9.30 -10.82
CA ARG A 150 11.63 -10.26 -11.38
C ARG A 150 11.04 -11.67 -11.45
N ASP A 151 10.35 -12.09 -10.39
CA ASP A 151 9.82 -13.44 -10.23
C ASP A 151 8.41 -13.57 -10.86
N ASN A 152 7.94 -12.53 -11.56
CA ASN A 152 6.64 -12.47 -12.24
C ASN A 152 5.45 -12.76 -11.31
N VAL A 153 5.54 -12.34 -10.05
CA VAL A 153 4.43 -12.46 -9.10
C VAL A 153 3.29 -11.56 -9.59
N ALA A 154 2.06 -12.10 -9.62
CA ALA A 154 0.90 -11.41 -10.17
C ALA A 154 0.49 -10.20 -9.31
N LEU A 155 1.11 -9.04 -9.57
CA LEU A 155 0.91 -7.80 -8.80
C LEU A 155 -0.55 -7.36 -8.78
N THR A 156 -1.31 -7.68 -9.84
CA THR A 156 -2.73 -7.38 -9.98
C THR A 156 -3.62 -8.14 -8.99
N LYS A 157 -3.12 -9.23 -8.38
CA LYS A 157 -3.84 -10.01 -7.37
C LYS A 157 -3.68 -9.44 -5.95
N LEU A 158 -2.72 -8.54 -5.70
CA LEU A 158 -2.66 -7.82 -4.43
C LEU A 158 -3.92 -6.95 -4.27
N ILE A 159 -4.49 -6.92 -3.07
CA ILE A 159 -5.63 -6.04 -2.78
C ILE A 159 -5.19 -4.70 -2.20
N ALA A 160 -3.96 -4.61 -1.69
CA ALA A 160 -3.33 -3.37 -1.26
C ALA A 160 -1.80 -3.46 -1.31
N TYR A 161 -1.15 -2.32 -1.47
CA TYR A 161 0.29 -2.15 -1.37
C TYR A 161 0.58 -0.79 -0.75
N ALA A 162 1.51 -0.72 0.19
CA ALA A 162 2.04 0.53 0.69
C ALA A 162 3.48 0.35 1.18
N GLY A 163 4.34 1.30 0.84
CA GLY A 163 5.76 1.27 1.18
C GLY A 163 6.27 2.67 1.47
N TRP A 164 5.48 3.52 2.10
CA TRP A 164 5.88 4.88 2.40
C TRP A 164 6.98 4.94 3.48
N ASN A 165 7.36 6.15 3.89
CA ASN A 165 8.54 6.47 4.68
C ASN A 165 8.37 6.17 6.17
N THR A 166 7.13 5.95 6.63
CA THR A 166 6.85 5.57 8.01
C THR A 166 6.02 4.29 8.05
N THR A 167 6.27 3.47 9.07
CA THR A 167 5.48 2.26 9.33
C THR A 167 4.01 2.57 9.55
N SER A 168 3.70 3.69 10.23
CA SER A 168 2.32 4.11 10.51
C SER A 168 1.54 4.37 9.22
N ASN A 169 2.12 5.16 8.30
CA ASN A 169 1.48 5.49 7.02
C ASN A 169 1.30 4.26 6.15
N SER A 170 2.33 3.42 6.06
CA SER A 170 2.31 2.24 5.20
C SER A 170 1.27 1.22 5.68
N ILE A 171 1.31 0.84 6.96
CA ILE A 171 0.33 -0.09 7.54
C ILE A 171 -1.09 0.50 7.46
N GLY A 172 -1.27 1.78 7.84
CA GLY A 172 -2.57 2.43 7.82
C GLY A 172 -3.19 2.47 6.42
N THR A 173 -2.38 2.78 5.40
CA THR A 173 -2.81 2.81 4.00
C THR A 173 -3.20 1.42 3.50
N ALA A 174 -2.35 0.41 3.70
CA ALA A 174 -2.60 -0.94 3.24
C ALA A 174 -3.85 -1.55 3.89
N ILE A 175 -3.99 -1.43 5.22
CA ILE A 175 -5.17 -1.91 5.96
C ILE A 175 -6.42 -1.19 5.48
N THR A 176 -6.36 0.13 5.27
CA THR A 176 -7.53 0.90 4.84
C THR A 176 -8.01 0.45 3.46
N GLN A 177 -7.11 0.41 2.48
CA GLN A 177 -7.44 -0.01 1.12
C GLN A 177 -8.04 -1.43 1.14
N ALA A 178 -7.38 -2.37 1.83
CA ALA A 178 -7.84 -3.74 1.93
C ALA A 178 -9.21 -3.87 2.62
N THR A 179 -9.43 -3.07 3.67
CA THR A 179 -10.71 -3.02 4.40
C THR A 179 -11.83 -2.49 3.51
N ILE A 180 -11.62 -1.38 2.79
CA ILE A 180 -12.64 -0.82 1.89
C ILE A 180 -12.99 -1.82 0.78
N PHE A 181 -11.96 -2.44 0.17
CA PHE A 181 -12.16 -3.44 -0.87
C PHE A 181 -12.96 -4.65 -0.35
N THR A 182 -12.55 -5.24 0.76
CA THR A 182 -13.22 -6.43 1.32
C THR A 182 -14.59 -6.15 1.92
N ALA A 183 -14.81 -4.97 2.51
CA ALA A 183 -16.12 -4.54 3.00
C ALA A 183 -17.14 -4.36 1.87
N THR A 184 -16.68 -3.90 0.70
CA THR A 184 -17.55 -3.57 -0.44
C THR A 184 -17.84 -4.79 -1.31
N LEU A 185 -16.89 -5.74 -1.40
CA LEU A 185 -16.95 -6.88 -2.31
C LEU A 185 -18.24 -7.72 -2.21
N PRO A 186 -18.77 -8.10 -1.02
CA PRO A 186 -20.01 -8.89 -0.92
C PRO A 186 -21.28 -8.16 -1.41
N ASN A 187 -21.21 -6.84 -1.53
CA ASN A 187 -22.34 -5.99 -1.91
C ASN A 187 -22.41 -5.73 -3.42
N MET A 188 -21.44 -6.20 -4.21
CA MET A 188 -21.49 -6.13 -5.67
C MET A 188 -22.51 -7.15 -6.20
N LYS A 189 -23.58 -6.67 -6.84
CA LYS A 189 -24.69 -7.51 -7.32
C LYS A 189 -24.66 -7.76 -8.82
N THR A 190 -23.95 -6.92 -9.57
CA THR A 190 -23.78 -7.05 -11.02
C THR A 190 -22.30 -7.19 -11.38
N ASN A 191 -22.02 -7.79 -12.55
CA ASN A 191 -20.66 -7.89 -13.07
C ASN A 191 -20.04 -6.50 -13.29
N ASP A 192 -20.82 -5.51 -13.74
CA ASP A 192 -20.32 -4.14 -13.93
C ASP A 192 -19.87 -3.50 -12.62
N GLN A 193 -20.64 -3.67 -11.54
CA GLN A 193 -20.26 -3.20 -10.21
C GLN A 193 -18.99 -3.90 -9.72
N LEU A 194 -18.91 -5.21 -9.92
CA LEU A 194 -17.75 -6.01 -9.53
C LEU A 194 -16.49 -5.60 -10.29
N PHE A 195 -16.58 -5.47 -11.62
CA PHE A 195 -15.45 -5.03 -12.46
C PHE A 195 -15.03 -3.61 -12.14
N ALA A 196 -15.97 -2.71 -11.85
CA ALA A 196 -15.66 -1.35 -11.40
C ALA A 196 -14.92 -1.36 -10.05
N LEU A 197 -15.35 -2.18 -9.07
CA LEU A 197 -14.68 -2.31 -7.78
C LEU A 197 -13.22 -2.78 -7.95
N TYR A 198 -12.99 -3.85 -8.71
CA TYR A 198 -11.64 -4.34 -8.98
C TYR A 198 -10.80 -3.33 -9.74
N LYS A 199 -11.36 -2.65 -10.75
CA LYS A 199 -10.68 -1.59 -11.50
C LYS A 199 -10.25 -0.45 -10.59
N HIS A 200 -11.14 0.05 -9.73
CA HIS A 200 -10.83 1.15 -8.82
C HIS A 200 -9.79 0.76 -7.76
N ASN A 201 -9.89 -0.46 -7.22
CA ASN A 201 -8.87 -0.97 -6.31
C ASN A 201 -7.51 -1.06 -7.00
N LEU A 202 -7.47 -1.58 -8.24
CA LEU A 202 -6.24 -1.71 -9.01
C LEU A 202 -5.67 -0.36 -9.44
N GLU A 203 -6.51 0.64 -9.74
CA GLU A 203 -6.06 2.02 -9.99
C GLU A 203 -5.38 2.60 -8.74
N PHE A 204 -5.98 2.45 -7.57
CA PHE A 204 -5.35 2.92 -6.32
C PHE A 204 -4.06 2.14 -6.01
N LEU A 205 -4.08 0.82 -6.17
CA LEU A 205 -2.89 -0.04 -6.02
C LEU A 205 -1.76 0.41 -6.96
N THR A 206 -2.09 0.67 -8.23
CA THR A 206 -1.14 1.17 -9.22
C THR A 206 -0.56 2.52 -8.83
N ALA A 207 -1.38 3.39 -8.23
CA ALA A 207 -0.90 4.66 -7.71
C ALA A 207 0.14 4.43 -6.60
N ARG A 208 -0.06 3.45 -5.72
CA ARG A 208 0.90 3.11 -4.65
C ARG A 208 2.19 2.49 -5.19
N PHE A 209 2.14 1.61 -6.19
CA PHE A 209 3.36 1.11 -6.83
C PHE A 209 4.20 2.24 -7.44
N LEU A 210 3.54 3.15 -8.16
CA LEU A 210 4.20 4.25 -8.85
C LEU A 210 4.67 5.35 -7.90
N ASP A 211 3.94 5.62 -6.81
CA ASP A 211 4.30 6.64 -5.82
C ASP A 211 5.31 6.08 -4.80
N ASP A 212 4.87 5.11 -3.98
CA ASP A 212 5.65 4.62 -2.85
C ASP A 212 6.94 3.88 -3.26
N TRP A 213 6.97 3.27 -4.45
CA TRP A 213 8.17 2.57 -4.95
C TRP A 213 8.89 3.35 -6.05
N TYR A 214 8.29 3.51 -7.22
CA TYR A 214 8.98 4.12 -8.37
C TYR A 214 9.36 5.57 -8.07
N TYR A 215 8.44 6.40 -7.59
CA TYR A 215 8.74 7.80 -7.34
C TYR A 215 9.65 7.95 -6.11
N LEU A 216 9.19 7.52 -4.95
CA LEU A 216 9.86 7.83 -3.68
C LEU A 216 11.21 7.12 -3.50
N LYS A 217 11.40 5.91 -4.03
CA LYS A 217 12.63 5.12 -3.81
C LYS A 217 13.56 5.03 -5.01
N GLU A 218 13.06 5.28 -6.23
CA GLU A 218 13.88 5.18 -7.43
C GLU A 218 14.11 6.56 -8.08
N VAL A 219 13.06 7.32 -8.36
CA VAL A 219 13.16 8.57 -9.13
C VAL A 219 13.61 9.75 -8.26
N GLN A 220 12.93 9.98 -7.13
CA GLN A 220 13.18 11.13 -6.25
C GLN A 220 14.65 11.18 -5.78
N PRO A 221 15.28 10.08 -5.30
CA PRO A 221 16.67 10.15 -4.84
C PRO A 221 17.64 10.59 -5.95
N VAL A 222 17.43 10.11 -7.18
CA VAL A 222 18.25 10.48 -8.35
C VAL A 222 18.04 11.95 -8.72
N VAL A 223 16.79 12.41 -8.79
CA VAL A 223 16.47 13.81 -9.08
C VAL A 223 17.04 14.75 -8.01
N ASN A 224 16.88 14.41 -6.73
CA ASN A 224 17.40 15.20 -5.63
C ASN A 224 18.93 15.31 -5.67
N LYS A 225 19.63 14.22 -6.02
CA LYS A 225 21.09 14.24 -6.20
C LYS A 225 21.53 15.20 -7.31
N VAL A 226 20.80 15.21 -8.43
CA VAL A 226 21.07 16.15 -9.55
C VAL A 226 20.81 17.59 -9.14
N LEU A 227 19.67 17.88 -8.49
CA LEU A 227 19.33 19.21 -8.00
C LEU A 227 20.39 19.74 -7.02
N GLN A 228 20.80 18.89 -6.07
CA GLN A 228 21.82 19.24 -5.08
C GLN A 228 23.19 19.51 -5.73
N ALA A 229 23.58 18.72 -6.74
CA ALA A 229 24.81 18.96 -7.49
C ALA A 229 24.81 20.30 -8.26
N LEU A 230 23.62 20.82 -8.58
CA LEU A 230 23.40 22.14 -9.17
C LEU A 230 23.16 23.25 -8.13
N ASN A 231 23.34 22.96 -6.84
CA ASN A 231 23.04 23.86 -5.71
C ASN A 231 21.57 24.31 -5.63
N ILE A 232 20.63 23.48 -6.10
CA ILE A 232 19.19 23.72 -6.01
C ILE A 232 18.64 22.95 -4.82
N ASN A 233 17.88 23.62 -3.95
CA ASN A 233 17.22 22.99 -2.80
C ASN A 233 15.98 22.19 -3.25
N PRO A 234 15.92 20.86 -3.10
CA PRO A 234 14.76 20.06 -3.52
C PRO A 234 13.48 20.35 -2.74
N TYR A 235 13.58 21.02 -1.58
CA TYR A 235 12.44 21.45 -0.77
C TYR A 235 11.94 22.86 -1.08
N GLN A 236 12.64 23.59 -1.97
CA GLN A 236 12.31 24.95 -2.37
C GLN A 236 12.84 25.18 -3.80
N LEU A 237 12.10 24.67 -4.78
CA LEU A 237 12.53 24.68 -6.19
C LEU A 237 12.51 26.08 -6.81
N GLY A 238 11.59 26.96 -6.38
CA GLY A 238 11.45 28.32 -6.92
C GLY A 238 11.38 28.34 -8.44
N SER A 239 12.25 29.11 -9.10
CA SER A 239 12.30 29.22 -10.57
C SER A 239 12.59 27.91 -11.30
N TYR A 240 13.12 26.89 -10.61
CA TYR A 240 13.40 25.57 -11.19
C TYR A 240 12.18 24.62 -11.14
N TYR A 241 11.07 25.04 -10.54
CA TYR A 241 9.89 24.20 -10.35
C TYR A 241 9.34 23.65 -11.67
N GLU A 242 9.03 24.51 -12.66
CA GLU A 242 8.39 24.09 -13.92
C GLU A 242 9.24 23.09 -14.71
N GLY A 243 10.56 23.33 -14.76
CA GLY A 243 11.50 22.43 -15.42
C GLY A 243 11.60 21.09 -14.68
N THR A 244 11.73 21.11 -13.36
CA THR A 244 11.80 19.91 -12.52
C THR A 244 10.52 19.09 -12.61
N ASN A 245 9.36 19.75 -12.53
CA ASN A 245 8.05 19.12 -12.69
C ASN A 245 7.93 18.43 -14.05
N THR A 246 8.30 19.12 -15.14
CA THR A 246 8.27 18.54 -16.50
C THR A 246 9.15 17.29 -16.61
N VAL A 247 10.36 17.33 -16.05
CA VAL A 247 11.29 16.19 -16.05
C VAL A 247 10.70 15.01 -15.25
N ILE A 248 10.23 15.25 -14.03
CA ILE A 248 9.62 14.21 -13.18
C ILE A 248 8.40 13.61 -13.88
N SER A 249 7.50 14.43 -14.42
CA SER A 249 6.32 13.94 -15.15
C SER A 249 6.72 13.00 -16.29
N ARG A 250 7.75 13.35 -17.08
CA ARG A 250 8.25 12.49 -18.18
C ARG A 250 8.87 11.19 -17.67
N ILE A 251 9.68 11.24 -16.62
CA ILE A 251 10.26 10.03 -16.00
C ILE A 251 9.14 9.12 -15.50
N MET A 252 8.13 9.68 -14.84
CA MET A 252 6.99 8.89 -14.34
C MET A 252 6.15 8.29 -15.47
N GLN A 253 5.99 8.97 -16.61
CA GLN A 253 5.37 8.35 -17.79
C GLN A 253 6.17 7.12 -18.22
N TYR A 254 7.50 7.21 -18.30
CA TYR A 254 8.36 6.07 -18.61
C TYR A 254 8.23 4.94 -17.58
N LYS A 255 8.24 5.26 -16.27
CA LYS A 255 8.06 4.26 -15.20
C LYS A 255 6.71 3.56 -15.26
N SER A 256 5.64 4.27 -15.61
CA SER A 256 4.32 3.64 -15.80
C SER A 256 4.30 2.70 -17.00
N GLN A 257 5.02 3.00 -18.08
CA GLN A 257 5.19 2.04 -19.18
C GLN A 257 5.99 0.81 -18.73
N GLN A 258 7.09 0.99 -18.00
CA GLN A 258 7.86 -0.15 -17.45
C GLN A 258 6.97 -1.08 -16.62
N LEU A 259 6.13 -0.52 -15.75
CA LEU A 259 5.15 -1.31 -14.99
C LEU A 259 4.14 -2.00 -15.91
N LEU A 260 3.50 -1.25 -16.82
CA LEU A 260 2.50 -1.77 -17.77
C LEU A 260 3.00 -2.94 -18.62
N TYR A 261 4.26 -2.92 -19.02
CA TYR A 261 4.88 -3.96 -19.86
C TYR A 261 5.50 -5.10 -19.06
N SER A 262 5.53 -5.04 -17.73
CA SER A 262 5.99 -6.15 -16.90
C SER A 262 5.00 -7.32 -16.92
N THR A 263 5.51 -8.55 -16.96
CA THR A 263 4.68 -9.76 -16.87
C THR A 263 3.92 -9.82 -15.54
N ALA A 264 4.57 -9.41 -14.45
CA ALA A 264 3.99 -9.32 -13.11
C ALA A 264 2.69 -8.49 -13.08
N PHE A 265 2.67 -7.33 -13.76
CA PHE A 265 1.50 -6.44 -13.81
C PHE A 265 0.49 -6.81 -14.90
N ARG A 266 0.90 -7.57 -15.93
CA ARG A 266 -0.02 -8.10 -16.96
C ARG A 266 -0.67 -9.41 -16.61
N SER A 267 -0.19 -10.05 -15.54
CA SER A 267 -0.73 -11.31 -15.05
C SER A 267 -2.24 -11.19 -14.86
N PRO A 268 -3.04 -12.12 -15.45
CA PRO A 268 -4.48 -12.06 -15.32
C PRO A 268 -4.94 -12.13 -13.86
N LEU A 269 -5.97 -11.34 -13.56
CA LEU A 269 -6.71 -11.37 -12.32
C LEU A 269 -7.97 -12.21 -12.54
N THR A 270 -8.12 -13.29 -11.80
CA THR A 270 -9.34 -14.10 -11.79
C THR A 270 -10.40 -13.46 -10.89
N ILE A 271 -11.60 -13.23 -11.42
CA ILE A 271 -12.77 -12.71 -10.70
C ILE A 271 -13.89 -13.73 -10.78
N VAL A 272 -14.48 -14.10 -9.65
CA VAL A 272 -15.65 -14.98 -9.61
C VAL A 272 -16.92 -14.16 -9.81
N THR A 273 -17.58 -14.35 -10.94
CA THR A 273 -18.88 -13.72 -11.27
C THR A 273 -20.02 -14.69 -10.98
N SER A 274 -21.27 -14.22 -11.13
CA SER A 274 -22.45 -15.08 -11.06
C SER A 274 -22.49 -16.17 -12.14
N GLN A 275 -21.76 -15.99 -13.25
CA GLN A 275 -21.68 -16.93 -14.36
C GLN A 275 -20.44 -17.84 -14.31
N GLY A 276 -19.61 -17.70 -13.27
CA GLY A 276 -18.35 -18.43 -13.13
C GLY A 276 -17.12 -17.51 -13.13
N PRO A 277 -15.92 -18.10 -13.02
CA PRO A 277 -14.68 -17.35 -13.02
C PRO A 277 -14.42 -16.72 -14.41
N VAL A 278 -13.99 -15.47 -14.40
CA VAL A 278 -13.49 -14.76 -15.58
C VAL A 278 -12.10 -14.20 -15.29
N GLU A 279 -11.29 -14.05 -16.32
CA GLU A 279 -9.97 -13.43 -16.20
C GLU A 279 -9.97 -12.04 -16.81
N LEU A 280 -9.46 -11.06 -16.07
CA LEU A 280 -9.21 -9.71 -16.55
C LEU A 280 -7.71 -9.45 -16.63
N THR A 281 -7.28 -8.77 -17.69
CA THR A 281 -5.91 -8.26 -17.80
C THR A 281 -5.89 -6.76 -18.04
N VAL A 282 -4.81 -6.10 -17.61
CA VAL A 282 -4.58 -4.68 -17.86
C VAL A 282 -4.09 -4.49 -19.29
N THR A 283 -4.88 -3.79 -20.11
CA THR A 283 -4.53 -3.52 -21.52
C THR A 283 -3.96 -2.13 -21.74
N SER A 284 -4.25 -1.19 -20.85
CA SER A 284 -3.65 0.15 -20.89
C SER A 284 -3.51 0.77 -19.51
N LEU A 285 -2.45 1.55 -19.32
CA LEU A 285 -2.22 2.43 -18.18
C LEU A 285 -1.83 3.82 -18.69
N THR A 286 -2.59 4.83 -18.29
CA THR A 286 -2.22 6.24 -18.45
C THR A 286 -2.11 6.88 -17.07
N ILE A 287 -1.21 7.84 -16.92
CA ILE A 287 -1.05 8.55 -15.64
C ILE A 287 -1.10 10.06 -15.84
N ARG A 288 -1.62 10.77 -14.83
CA ARG A 288 -1.31 12.19 -14.59
C ARG A 288 -0.37 12.26 -13.40
N ALA A 289 0.81 12.84 -13.62
CA ALA A 289 1.87 12.94 -12.63
C ALA A 289 2.40 14.38 -12.61
N CYS A 290 2.40 15.04 -11.47
CA CYS A 290 3.02 16.35 -11.28
C CYS A 290 3.45 16.56 -9.82
N LEU A 291 4.37 17.48 -9.59
CA LEU A 291 4.66 17.99 -8.26
C LEU A 291 3.46 18.83 -7.79
N PRO A 292 2.86 18.54 -6.63
CA PRO A 292 1.76 19.34 -6.10
C PRO A 292 2.22 20.65 -5.45
N TRP A 293 3.51 20.73 -5.11
CA TRP A 293 4.14 21.84 -4.42
C TRP A 293 5.53 22.09 -5.02
N GLU A 294 6.15 23.23 -4.69
CA GLU A 294 7.51 23.57 -5.14
C GLU A 294 8.62 22.75 -4.45
N ARG A 295 8.39 21.45 -4.26
CA ARG A 295 9.33 20.50 -3.67
C ARG A 295 9.14 19.11 -4.26
N THR A 296 10.20 18.31 -4.24
CA THR A 296 10.20 16.92 -4.72
C THR A 296 9.74 15.91 -3.67
N PHE A 297 9.35 16.36 -2.46
CA PHE A 297 9.02 15.47 -1.35
C PHE A 297 7.87 14.49 -1.66
N GLU A 298 6.83 14.96 -2.36
CA GLU A 298 5.67 14.16 -2.75
C GLU A 298 5.28 14.41 -4.21
N ILE A 299 4.46 13.52 -4.75
CA ILE A 299 3.93 13.61 -6.11
C ILE A 299 2.40 13.50 -6.10
N SER A 300 1.75 14.28 -6.96
CA SER A 300 0.35 14.08 -7.31
C SER A 300 0.30 13.08 -8.46
N LEU A 301 -0.27 11.91 -8.21
CA LEU A 301 -0.30 10.81 -9.17
C LEU A 301 -1.71 10.22 -9.29
N LYS A 302 -2.24 10.19 -10.51
CA LYS A 302 -3.54 9.57 -10.83
C LYS A 302 -3.43 8.64 -12.04
N PRO A 303 -3.35 7.31 -11.84
CA PRO A 303 -3.45 6.34 -12.92
C PRO A 303 -4.90 6.14 -13.38
N THR A 304 -5.05 5.82 -14.66
CA THR A 304 -6.31 5.34 -15.27
C THR A 304 -6.01 4.05 -16.01
N LEU A 305 -6.78 3.00 -15.70
CA LEU A 305 -6.60 1.68 -16.30
C LEU A 305 -7.71 1.38 -17.30
N LYS A 306 -7.40 0.55 -18.30
CA LYS A 306 -8.41 -0.24 -19.03
C LYS A 306 -8.16 -1.72 -18.75
N LEU A 307 -9.24 -2.43 -18.46
CA LEU A 307 -9.25 -3.87 -18.28
C LEU A 307 -9.99 -4.51 -19.45
N SER A 308 -9.58 -5.72 -19.80
CA SER A 308 -10.25 -6.51 -20.83
C SER A 308 -10.36 -7.96 -20.37
N LEU A 309 -11.47 -8.61 -20.74
CA LEU A 309 -11.62 -10.04 -20.57
C LEU A 309 -10.53 -10.75 -21.37
N VAL A 310 -9.86 -11.70 -20.73
CA VAL A 310 -9.01 -12.65 -21.43
C VAL A 310 -9.98 -13.64 -22.09
N ASN A 311 -10.16 -13.51 -23.41
CA ASN A 311 -10.97 -14.48 -24.13
C ASN A 311 -10.23 -15.82 -24.10
N SER A 312 -10.85 -16.85 -23.55
CA SER A 312 -10.43 -18.25 -23.70
C SER A 312 -10.65 -18.71 -25.15
N ASN A 313 -9.98 -18.08 -26.12
CA ASN A 313 -9.91 -18.55 -27.50
C ASN A 313 -8.59 -19.27 -27.71
N HIS A 314 -8.47 -20.45 -27.10
CA HIS A 314 -7.51 -21.46 -27.54
C HIS A 314 -8.22 -22.82 -27.48
N ASN A 315 -8.80 -23.20 -28.63
CA ASN A 315 -8.77 -24.60 -29.08
C ASN A 315 -7.32 -24.98 -29.39
#